data_AF-A0A2G2D7X4-F1
#
_entry.id   AF-A0A2G2D7X4-F1
#
_cell.length_a   1.000
_cell.length_b   1.000
_cell.length_c   1.000
_cell.angle_alpha   90.00
_cell.angle_beta   90.00
_cell.angle_gamma   90.00
#
_symmetry.space_group_name_H-M   'P 1'
#
loop_
_entity.id
_entity.type
_entity.pdbx_description
1 polymer ?
#
loop_
_entity_poly.entity_id
_entity_poly.type
_entity_poly.pdbx_seq_one_letter_code
_entity_poly.pdbx_strand_id
1 'polypeptide(L)'
;MKIKQAYIQLISDAIIPLAGALFFNWSLYFILIFYCIDLLALEVVLHLKSRKTIEFRGINRKEWRQRGLKSAVLFLLSLLLIHFCVFFIQPGIDFQKELVEFMAYEEMGIQQGYILVPLIAFAAYQLYRMTFLMPARFRTITMDEIWNPHLISLLIVIAFSGIVIGLSQLLVFHELVYILGIVGFSSAYQIWRIVK
;
A
#
# COMPACT_ATOMS: atom_id res chain seq x y z
N MET A 1 -14.46 19.86 1.72
CA MET A 1 -13.98 18.91 2.76
C MET A 1 -13.17 17.73 2.21
N LYS A 2 -13.53 17.10 1.08
CA LYS A 2 -12.80 15.94 0.51
C LYS A 2 -11.31 16.19 0.21
N ILE A 3 -10.99 17.38 -0.31
CA ILE A 3 -9.61 17.76 -0.66
C ILE A 3 -8.70 17.82 0.58
N LYS A 4 -9.18 18.41 1.69
CA LYS A 4 -8.42 18.50 2.95
C LYS A 4 -8.08 17.12 3.54
N GLN A 5 -8.98 16.15 3.44
CA GLN A 5 -8.73 14.79 3.94
C GLN A 5 -7.72 14.01 3.09
N ALA A 6 -7.76 14.18 1.76
CA ALA A 6 -6.80 13.51 0.88
C ALA A 6 -5.37 14.00 1.12
N TYR A 7 -5.18 15.29 1.40
CA TYR A 7 -3.86 15.83 1.78
C TYR A 7 -3.40 15.40 3.17
N ILE A 8 -4.31 15.33 4.16
CA ILE A 8 -3.94 14.80 5.49
C ILE A 8 -3.47 13.36 5.37
N GLN A 9 -4.19 12.54 4.58
CA GLN A 9 -3.83 11.16 4.36
C GLN A 9 -2.47 11.03 3.64
N LEU A 10 -2.24 11.79 2.58
CA LEU A 10 -0.96 11.85 1.88
C LEU A 10 0.19 12.15 2.85
N ILE A 11 0.00 13.15 3.71
CA ILE A 11 0.99 13.53 4.71
C ILE A 11 1.22 12.40 5.71
N SER A 12 0.16 11.73 6.18
CA SER A 12 0.28 10.59 7.09
C SER A 12 1.00 9.39 6.45
N ASP A 13 0.65 9.05 5.20
CA ASP A 13 1.24 7.93 4.45
C ASP A 13 2.74 8.17 4.17
N ALA A 14 3.16 9.42 4.00
CA ALA A 14 4.56 9.79 3.80
C ALA A 14 5.34 9.94 5.12
N ILE A 15 4.72 10.49 6.17
CA ILE A 15 5.39 10.74 7.45
C ILE A 15 5.74 9.44 8.16
N ILE A 16 4.90 8.41 8.12
CA ILE A 16 5.16 7.16 8.87
C ILE A 16 6.47 6.48 8.40
N PRO A 17 6.67 6.21 7.09
CA PRO A 17 7.94 5.67 6.60
C PRO A 17 9.16 6.56 6.85
N LEU A 18 9.01 7.88 6.70
CA LEU A 18 10.10 8.83 6.94
C LEU A 18 10.46 8.90 8.42
N ALA A 19 9.47 8.88 9.31
CA ALA A 19 9.68 8.86 10.74
C ALA A 19 10.35 7.55 11.17
N GLY A 20 9.90 6.42 10.62
CA GLY A 20 10.54 5.11 10.76
C GLY A 20 12.03 5.16 10.42
N ALA A 21 12.38 5.68 9.24
CA ALA A 21 13.76 5.79 8.79
C ALA A 21 14.62 6.73 9.66
N LEU A 22 14.10 7.91 10.03
CA LEU A 22 14.88 8.97 10.66
C LEU A 22 14.97 8.88 12.20
N PHE A 23 13.89 8.44 12.86
CA PHE A 23 13.81 8.41 14.33
C PHE A 23 13.91 7.00 14.90
N PHE A 24 13.50 5.98 14.15
CA PHE A 24 13.42 4.60 14.63
C PHE A 24 14.40 3.66 13.93
N ASN A 25 15.30 4.18 13.06
CA ASN A 25 16.29 3.41 12.31
C ASN A 25 15.69 2.20 11.57
N TRP A 26 14.48 2.34 11.04
CA TRP A 26 13.85 1.27 10.27
C TRP A 26 14.71 0.94 9.04
N SER A 27 14.97 -0.34 8.83
CA SER A 27 15.60 -0.83 7.61
C SER A 27 14.72 -0.56 6.40
N LEU A 28 15.32 -0.57 5.20
CA LEU A 28 14.55 -0.49 3.95
C LEU A 28 13.45 -1.56 3.90
N TYR A 29 13.75 -2.77 4.37
CA TYR A 29 12.78 -3.86 4.34
C TYR A 29 11.63 -3.67 5.33
N PHE A 30 11.87 -3.08 6.52
CA PHE A 30 10.80 -2.72 7.47
C PHE A 30 9.79 -1.76 6.85
N ILE A 31 10.29 -0.74 6.14
CA ILE A 31 9.43 0.22 5.43
C ILE A 31 8.63 -0.48 4.32
N LEU A 32 9.26 -1.42 3.60
CA LEU A 32 8.56 -2.19 2.57
C LEU A 32 7.52 -3.14 3.16
N ILE A 33 7.75 -3.75 4.31
CA ILE A 33 6.73 -4.53 5.04
C ILE A 33 5.54 -3.64 5.39
N PHE A 34 5.78 -2.44 5.92
CA PHE A 34 4.73 -1.46 6.19
C PHE A 34 3.89 -1.18 4.94
N TYR A 35 4.53 -0.88 3.81
CA TYR A 35 3.82 -0.67 2.54
C TYR A 35 3.07 -1.92 2.06
N CYS A 36 3.60 -3.13 2.28
CA CYS A 36 2.92 -4.38 1.94
C CYS A 36 1.64 -4.58 2.77
N ILE A 37 1.69 -4.26 4.07
CA ILE A 37 0.52 -4.32 4.96
C ILE A 37 -0.52 -3.26 4.55
N ASP A 38 -0.08 -2.05 4.18
CA ASP A 38 -0.98 -1.01 3.66
C ASP A 38 -1.65 -1.43 2.34
N LEU A 39 -0.87 -1.97 1.39
CA LEU A 39 -1.41 -2.52 0.14
C LEU A 39 -2.44 -3.63 0.40
N LEU A 40 -2.19 -4.50 1.39
CA LEU A 40 -3.15 -5.53 1.79
C LEU A 40 -4.44 -4.92 2.37
N ALA A 41 -4.32 -3.90 3.22
CA ALA A 41 -5.48 -3.21 3.79
C ALA A 41 -6.33 -2.55 2.68
N LEU A 42 -5.68 -1.94 1.67
CA LEU A 42 -6.34 -1.36 0.50
C LEU A 42 -7.06 -2.42 -0.35
N GLU A 43 -6.42 -3.57 -0.59
CA GLU A 43 -7.03 -4.71 -1.29
C GLU A 43 -8.28 -5.19 -0.54
N VAL A 44 -8.23 -5.36 0.77
CA VAL A 44 -9.40 -5.74 1.59
C VAL A 44 -10.52 -4.71 1.46
N VAL A 45 -10.20 -3.41 1.59
CA VAL A 45 -11.18 -2.33 1.44
C VAL A 45 -11.81 -2.31 0.05
N LEU A 46 -11.05 -2.62 -1.01
CA LEU A 46 -11.56 -2.72 -2.38
C LEU A 46 -12.62 -3.83 -2.51
N HIS A 47 -12.35 -5.00 -1.94
CA HIS A 47 -13.31 -6.11 -1.90
C HIS A 47 -14.57 -5.73 -1.11
N LEU A 48 -14.43 -5.00 0.01
CA LEU A 48 -15.56 -4.50 0.80
C LEU A 48 -16.40 -3.48 0.02
N LYS A 49 -15.77 -2.52 -0.68
CA LYS A 49 -16.45 -1.52 -1.53
C LYS A 49 -17.23 -2.20 -2.65
N SER A 50 -16.57 -3.04 -3.42
CA SER A 50 -17.16 -3.71 -4.57
C SER A 50 -18.29 -4.67 -4.18
N ARG A 51 -18.12 -5.46 -3.12
CA ARG A 51 -19.18 -6.34 -2.59
C ARG A 51 -20.42 -5.55 -2.18
N LYS A 52 -20.25 -4.40 -1.51
CA LYS A 52 -21.40 -3.57 -1.08
C LYS A 52 -22.15 -2.95 -2.25
N THR A 53 -21.46 -2.51 -3.29
CA THR A 53 -22.09 -1.99 -4.52
C THR A 53 -22.90 -3.07 -5.24
N ILE A 54 -22.41 -4.31 -5.29
CA ILE A 54 -23.10 -5.44 -5.94
C ILE A 54 -24.36 -5.80 -5.18
N GLU A 55 -24.26 -5.90 -3.86
CA GLU A 55 -25.40 -6.20 -2.99
C GLU A 55 -26.53 -5.18 -3.19
N PHE A 56 -26.19 -3.89 -3.31
CA PHE A 56 -27.18 -2.83 -3.51
C PHE A 56 -27.78 -2.81 -4.93
N ARG A 57 -26.97 -3.05 -5.96
CA ARG A 57 -27.40 -2.94 -7.37
C ARG A 57 -27.93 -4.25 -7.97
N GLY A 58 -27.80 -5.38 -7.27
CA GLY A 58 -28.18 -6.69 -7.78
C GLY A 58 -27.34 -7.16 -8.99
N ILE A 59 -26.10 -6.64 -9.13
CA ILE A 59 -25.21 -6.98 -10.25
C ILE A 59 -24.72 -8.43 -10.16
N ASN A 60 -24.42 -9.06 -11.29
CA ASN A 60 -23.89 -10.43 -11.32
C ASN A 60 -22.52 -10.54 -10.60
N ARG A 61 -22.42 -11.45 -9.62
CA ARG A 61 -21.18 -11.72 -8.85
C ARG A 61 -20.00 -12.21 -9.71
N LYS A 62 -20.25 -12.66 -10.95
CA LYS A 62 -19.20 -13.13 -11.87
C LYS A 62 -18.18 -12.04 -12.19
N GLU A 63 -18.63 -10.80 -12.40
CA GLU A 63 -17.76 -9.67 -12.72
C GLU A 63 -16.80 -9.36 -11.56
N TRP A 64 -17.31 -9.36 -10.33
CA TRP A 64 -16.51 -9.20 -9.12
C TRP A 64 -15.45 -10.27 -8.96
N ARG A 65 -15.80 -11.53 -9.21
CA ARG A 65 -14.85 -12.64 -9.12
C ARG A 65 -13.72 -12.51 -10.13
N GLN A 66 -14.03 -12.10 -11.37
CA GLN A 66 -13.01 -11.91 -12.41
C GLN A 66 -12.07 -10.74 -12.09
N ARG A 67 -12.62 -9.59 -11.70
CA ARG A 67 -11.83 -8.41 -11.33
C ARG A 67 -11.01 -8.66 -10.05
N GLY A 68 -11.62 -9.34 -9.08
CA GLY A 68 -10.96 -9.76 -7.85
C GLY A 68 -9.81 -10.73 -8.09
N LEU A 69 -9.97 -11.71 -8.99
CA LEU A 69 -8.87 -12.60 -9.37
C LEU A 69 -7.74 -11.83 -10.04
N LYS A 70 -8.05 -10.91 -10.97
CA LYS A 70 -7.05 -10.06 -11.62
C LYS A 70 -6.28 -9.21 -10.60
N SER A 71 -7.00 -8.61 -9.65
CA SER A 71 -6.40 -7.82 -8.57
C SER A 71 -5.49 -8.66 -7.68
N ALA A 72 -5.97 -9.84 -7.26
CA ALA A 72 -5.19 -10.77 -6.44
C ALA A 72 -3.90 -11.22 -7.14
N VAL A 73 -3.96 -11.53 -8.44
CA VAL A 73 -2.76 -11.89 -9.22
C VAL A 73 -1.77 -10.72 -9.29
N LEU A 74 -2.23 -9.50 -9.58
CA LEU A 74 -1.36 -8.33 -9.62
C LEU A 74 -0.79 -7.98 -8.23
N PHE A 75 -1.59 -8.15 -7.17
CA PHE A 75 -1.15 -7.95 -5.80
C PHE A 75 -0.05 -8.95 -5.42
N LEU A 76 -0.26 -10.24 -5.66
CA LEU A 76 0.76 -11.26 -5.43
C LEU A 76 2.03 -11.02 -6.25
N LEU A 77 1.88 -10.64 -7.52
CA LEU A 77 3.02 -10.27 -8.36
C LEU A 77 3.78 -9.07 -7.80
N SER A 78 3.07 -8.05 -7.31
CA SER A 78 3.69 -6.87 -6.68
C SER A 78 4.46 -7.25 -5.41
N LEU A 79 3.91 -8.11 -4.55
CA LEU A 79 4.60 -8.60 -3.37
C LEU A 79 5.87 -9.37 -3.75
N LEU A 80 5.79 -10.28 -4.71
CA LEU A 80 6.95 -11.06 -5.17
C LEU A 80 8.04 -10.15 -5.72
N LEU A 81 7.70 -9.15 -6.53
CA LEU A 81 8.67 -8.20 -7.07
C LEU A 81 9.30 -7.31 -6.00
N ILE A 82 8.56 -6.90 -4.97
CA ILE A 82 9.12 -6.16 -3.84
C ILE A 82 10.17 -7.01 -3.11
N HIS A 83 9.87 -8.27 -2.81
CA HIS A 83 10.82 -9.17 -2.15
C HIS A 83 12.04 -9.45 -3.03
N PHE A 84 11.83 -9.65 -4.33
CA PHE A 84 12.91 -9.86 -5.29
C PHE A 84 13.80 -8.62 -5.44
N CYS A 85 13.22 -7.42 -5.38
CA CYS A 85 13.96 -6.16 -5.37
C CYS A 85 14.90 -6.08 -4.17
N VAL A 86 14.39 -6.39 -2.98
CA VAL A 86 15.18 -6.36 -1.73
C VAL A 86 16.29 -7.39 -1.74
N PHE A 87 16.03 -8.58 -2.30
CA PHE A 87 17.06 -9.62 -2.45
C PHE A 87 18.29 -9.13 -3.22
N PHE A 88 18.10 -8.26 -4.23
CA PHE A 88 19.23 -7.66 -4.96
C PHE A 88 19.88 -6.49 -4.24
N ILE A 89 19.10 -5.70 -3.50
CA ILE A 89 19.64 -4.53 -2.78
C ILE A 89 20.44 -4.97 -1.55
N GLN A 90 19.97 -6.01 -0.84
CA GLN A 90 20.57 -6.50 0.40
C GLN A 90 20.87 -8.01 0.28
N PRO A 91 22.07 -8.37 -0.22
CA PRO A 91 22.48 -9.76 -0.37
C PRO A 91 22.49 -10.48 0.99
N GLY A 92 21.84 -11.64 1.06
CA GLY A 92 21.80 -12.47 2.28
C GLY A 92 20.69 -12.12 3.28
N ILE A 93 19.70 -11.32 2.88
CA ILE A 93 18.53 -11.03 3.71
C ILE A 93 17.76 -12.31 4.08
N ASP A 94 17.43 -12.45 5.36
CA ASP A 94 16.50 -13.46 5.87
C ASP A 94 15.12 -12.80 6.07
N PHE A 95 14.25 -12.97 5.07
CA PHE A 95 12.92 -12.37 5.07
C PHE A 95 12.06 -12.80 6.25
N GLN A 96 12.18 -14.05 6.71
CA GLN A 96 11.37 -14.54 7.82
C GLN A 96 11.81 -13.90 9.12
N LYS A 97 13.12 -13.85 9.36
CA LYS A 97 13.70 -13.20 10.53
C LYS A 97 13.31 -11.73 10.57
N GLU A 98 13.49 -11.00 9.47
CA GLU A 98 13.17 -9.58 9.40
C GLU A 98 11.67 -9.29 9.60
N LEU A 99 10.78 -10.16 9.11
CA LEU A 99 9.35 -10.02 9.35
C LEU A 99 8.98 -10.19 10.83
N VAL A 100 9.60 -11.18 11.49
CA VAL A 100 9.43 -11.39 12.93
C VAL A 100 10.01 -10.22 13.71
N GLU A 101 11.18 -9.74 13.33
CA GLU A 101 11.82 -8.57 13.93
C GLU A 101 10.98 -7.32 13.75
N PHE A 102 10.39 -7.08 12.58
CA PHE A 102 9.47 -5.96 12.36
C PHE A 102 8.25 -6.01 13.29
N MET A 103 7.66 -7.19 13.47
CA MET A 103 6.49 -7.36 14.33
C MET A 103 6.84 -7.21 15.82
N ALA A 104 8.01 -7.73 16.22
CA ALA A 104 8.50 -7.71 17.59
C ALA A 104 9.30 -6.45 17.96
N TYR A 105 9.59 -5.57 16.99
CA TYR A 105 10.41 -4.39 17.19
C TYR A 105 9.80 -3.52 18.30
N GLU A 106 10.53 -3.32 19.39
CA GLU A 106 9.99 -2.58 20.53
C GLU A 106 10.27 -1.08 20.39
N GLU A 107 9.20 -0.32 20.16
CA GLU A 107 9.22 1.13 20.21
C GLU A 107 8.62 1.59 21.54
N MET A 108 9.38 2.33 22.34
CA MET A 108 8.93 2.86 23.64
C MET A 108 8.39 1.77 24.60
N GLY A 109 8.92 0.54 24.50
CA GLY A 109 8.53 -0.60 25.34
C GLY A 109 7.27 -1.36 24.87
N ILE A 110 6.76 -1.07 23.67
CA ILE A 110 5.65 -1.80 23.06
C ILE A 110 6.10 -2.34 21.71
N GLN A 111 5.76 -3.60 21.40
CA GLN A 111 6.06 -4.17 20.09
C GLN A 111 5.23 -3.45 19.01
N GLN A 112 5.94 -2.93 18.01
CA GLN A 112 5.43 -2.13 16.92
C GLN A 112 4.27 -2.82 16.19
N GLY A 113 4.36 -4.15 15.99
CA GLY A 113 3.32 -4.93 15.33
C GLY A 113 1.93 -4.78 15.98
N TYR A 114 1.87 -4.67 17.32
CA TYR A 114 0.59 -4.50 18.03
C TYR A 114 -0.03 -3.12 17.86
N ILE A 115 0.77 -2.10 17.55
CA ILE A 115 0.27 -0.74 17.36
C ILE A 115 0.02 -0.48 15.88
N LEU A 116 1.03 -0.75 15.06
CA LEU A 116 1.08 -0.34 13.66
C LEU A 116 0.08 -1.12 12.81
N VAL A 117 -0.04 -2.45 12.97
CA VAL A 117 -0.96 -3.25 12.16
C VAL A 117 -2.42 -2.87 12.41
N PRO A 118 -2.90 -2.77 13.67
CA PRO A 118 -4.25 -2.29 13.94
C PRO A 118 -4.47 -0.85 13.48
N LEU A 119 -3.45 0.03 13.58
CA LEU A 119 -3.54 1.41 13.15
C LEU A 119 -3.78 1.51 11.63
N ILE A 120 -3.02 0.77 10.82
CA ILE A 120 -3.19 0.73 9.35
C ILE A 120 -4.59 0.20 9.01
N ALA A 121 -4.99 -0.92 9.62
CA ALA A 121 -6.30 -1.51 9.38
C ALA A 121 -7.44 -0.55 9.77
N PHE A 122 -7.31 0.12 10.92
CA PHE A 122 -8.27 1.11 11.39
C PHE A 122 -8.32 2.33 10.46
N ALA A 123 -7.18 2.87 10.04
CA ALA A 123 -7.10 4.00 9.12
C ALA A 123 -7.74 3.68 7.77
N ALA A 124 -7.44 2.50 7.20
CA ALA A 124 -8.04 2.02 5.96
C ALA A 124 -9.57 1.85 6.10
N TYR A 125 -10.03 1.29 7.23
CA TYR A 125 -11.46 1.14 7.51
C TYR A 125 -12.17 2.49 7.74
N GLN A 126 -11.55 3.42 8.45
CA GLN A 126 -12.08 4.76 8.67
C GLN A 126 -12.23 5.50 7.34
N LEU A 127 -11.21 5.43 6.48
CA LEU A 127 -11.25 5.99 5.15
C LEU A 127 -12.38 5.37 4.31
N TYR A 128 -12.52 4.04 4.36
CA TYR A 128 -13.64 3.34 3.72
C TYR A 128 -14.99 3.89 4.19
N ARG A 129 -15.20 4.02 5.50
CA ARG A 129 -16.45 4.56 6.04
C ARG A 129 -16.71 5.98 5.54
N MET A 130 -15.73 6.86 5.65
CA MET A 130 -15.89 8.29 5.37
C MET A 130 -16.03 8.61 3.88
N THR A 131 -15.32 7.88 3.01
CA THR A 131 -15.30 8.18 1.57
C THR A 131 -16.38 7.43 0.80
N PHE A 132 -16.84 6.29 1.32
CA PHE A 132 -17.72 5.38 0.59
C PHE A 132 -19.05 5.12 1.29
N LEU A 133 -19.05 4.72 2.56
CA LEU A 133 -20.30 4.35 3.26
C LEU A 133 -21.14 5.56 3.67
N MET A 134 -20.56 6.55 4.37
CA MET A 134 -21.31 7.74 4.84
C MET A 134 -21.93 8.54 3.69
N PRO A 135 -21.24 8.77 2.54
CA PRO A 135 -21.83 9.46 1.40
C PRO A 135 -22.73 8.56 0.54
N ALA A 136 -22.96 7.30 0.95
CA ALA A 136 -23.70 6.29 0.20
C ALA A 136 -23.20 6.11 -1.26
N ARG A 137 -21.88 6.19 -1.49
CA ARG A 137 -21.31 6.10 -2.85
C ARG A 137 -21.59 4.78 -3.54
N PHE A 138 -21.86 3.71 -2.78
CA PHE A 138 -22.28 2.41 -3.33
C PHE A 138 -23.51 2.49 -4.25
N ARG A 139 -24.30 3.57 -4.17
CA ARG A 139 -25.46 3.79 -5.05
C ARG A 139 -25.08 4.33 -6.41
N THR A 140 -24.06 5.18 -6.51
CA THR A 140 -23.74 5.96 -7.71
C THR A 140 -22.47 5.49 -8.42
N ILE A 141 -21.48 4.99 -7.69
CA ILE A 141 -20.19 4.59 -8.24
C ILE A 141 -20.30 3.31 -9.11
N THR A 142 -19.57 3.28 -10.21
CA THR A 142 -19.43 2.12 -11.09
C THR A 142 -18.34 1.17 -10.62
N MET A 143 -18.31 -0.06 -11.16
CA MET A 143 -17.23 -1.01 -10.88
C MET A 143 -15.89 -0.49 -11.42
N ASP A 144 -15.87 0.13 -12.59
CA ASP A 144 -14.65 0.67 -13.18
C ASP A 144 -14.03 1.77 -12.31
N GLU A 145 -14.85 2.66 -11.75
CA GLU A 145 -14.39 3.69 -10.82
C GLU A 145 -13.86 3.14 -9.49
N ILE A 146 -14.29 1.93 -9.08
CA ILE A 146 -13.75 1.25 -7.89
C ILE A 146 -12.43 0.54 -8.23
N TRP A 147 -12.41 -0.26 -9.30
CA TRP A 147 -11.32 -1.20 -9.60
C TRP A 147 -10.16 -0.57 -10.38
N ASN A 148 -10.43 0.30 -11.36
CA ASN A 148 -9.36 0.80 -12.24
C ASN A 148 -8.28 1.61 -11.51
N PRO A 149 -8.60 2.53 -10.58
CA PRO A 149 -7.57 3.24 -9.84
C PRO A 149 -6.65 2.31 -9.05
N HIS A 150 -7.23 1.25 -8.48
CA HIS A 150 -6.47 0.23 -7.72
C HIS A 150 -5.56 -0.59 -8.62
N LEU A 151 -6.08 -1.09 -9.75
CA LEU A 151 -5.29 -1.86 -10.70
C LEU A 151 -4.15 -1.02 -11.30
N ILE A 152 -4.40 0.26 -11.60
CA ILE A 152 -3.37 1.20 -12.06
C ILE A 152 -2.30 1.37 -10.98
N SER A 153 -2.69 1.53 -9.70
CA SER A 153 -1.74 1.64 -8.60
C SER A 153 -0.85 0.40 -8.50
N LEU A 154 -1.41 -0.82 -8.59
CA LEU A 154 -0.63 -2.06 -8.57
C LEU A 154 0.33 -2.17 -9.77
N LEU A 155 -0.12 -1.78 -10.97
CA LEU A 155 0.74 -1.76 -12.15
C LEU A 155 1.89 -0.75 -12.02
N ILE A 156 1.64 0.40 -11.40
CA ILE A 156 2.67 1.40 -11.11
C ILE A 156 3.69 0.86 -10.11
N VAL A 157 3.25 0.17 -9.05
CA VAL A 157 4.14 -0.50 -8.11
C VAL A 157 5.02 -1.53 -8.84
N ILE A 158 4.41 -2.40 -9.66
CA ILE A 158 5.13 -3.40 -10.47
C ILE A 158 6.17 -2.73 -11.39
N ALA A 159 5.78 -1.68 -12.11
CA ALA A 159 6.67 -0.96 -13.02
C ALA A 159 7.83 -0.31 -12.26
N PHE A 160 7.55 0.34 -11.13
CA PHE A 160 8.56 0.96 -10.29
C PHE A 160 9.54 -0.08 -9.71
N SER A 161 9.04 -1.19 -9.17
CA SER A 161 9.87 -2.29 -8.70
C SER A 161 10.78 -2.84 -9.81
N GLY A 162 10.27 -3.00 -11.03
CA GLY A 162 11.07 -3.43 -12.18
C GLY A 162 12.19 -2.46 -12.53
N ILE A 163 11.93 -1.15 -12.49
CA ILE A 163 12.94 -0.11 -12.71
C ILE A 163 14.01 -0.17 -11.61
N VAL A 164 13.61 -0.29 -10.34
CA VAL A 164 14.54 -0.36 -9.21
C VAL A 164 15.44 -1.59 -9.30
N ILE A 165 14.89 -2.76 -9.67
CA ILE A 165 15.67 -3.97 -9.91
C ILE A 165 16.70 -3.75 -11.04
N GLY A 166 16.29 -3.12 -12.15
CA GLY A 166 17.21 -2.82 -13.25
C GLY A 166 18.33 -1.86 -12.83
N LEU A 167 18.02 -0.85 -12.03
CA LEU A 167 18.99 0.12 -11.52
C LEU A 167 19.93 -0.49 -10.47
N SER A 168 19.44 -1.39 -9.62
CA SER A 168 20.25 -2.01 -8.56
C SER A 168 21.35 -2.92 -9.13
N GLN A 169 21.21 -3.40 -10.37
CA GLN A 169 22.27 -4.14 -11.07
C GLN A 169 23.43 -3.23 -11.53
N LEU A 170 23.13 -1.94 -11.76
CA LEU A 170 24.10 -0.99 -12.30
C LEU A 170 24.80 -0.19 -11.20
N LEU A 171 24.09 0.14 -10.13
CA LEU A 171 24.55 1.01 -9.06
C LEU A 171 24.04 0.52 -7.71
N VAL A 172 24.96 0.36 -6.75
CA VAL A 172 24.63 0.06 -5.34
C VAL A 172 24.45 1.40 -4.62
N PHE A 173 23.19 1.80 -4.42
CA PHE A 173 22.88 3.02 -3.67
C PHE A 173 22.75 2.75 -2.17
N HIS A 174 22.94 3.80 -1.37
CA HIS A 174 22.64 3.77 0.05
C HIS A 174 21.13 3.62 0.28
N GLU A 175 20.71 2.88 1.31
CA GLU A 175 19.29 2.55 1.59
C GLU A 175 18.36 3.77 1.61
N LEU A 176 18.81 4.87 2.22
CA LEU A 176 18.09 6.15 2.25
C LEU A 176 17.67 6.68 0.87
N VAL A 177 18.45 6.43 -0.18
CA VAL A 177 18.10 6.86 -1.55
C VAL A 177 16.85 6.11 -2.03
N TYR A 178 16.75 4.82 -1.74
CA TYR A 178 15.57 4.02 -2.07
C TYR A 178 14.36 4.46 -1.25
N ILE A 179 14.54 4.73 0.04
CA ILE A 179 13.45 5.19 0.93
C ILE A 179 12.89 6.51 0.44
N LEU A 180 13.75 7.51 0.17
CA LEU A 180 13.34 8.80 -0.36
C LEU A 180 12.70 8.68 -1.75
N GLY A 181 13.22 7.78 -2.59
CA GLY A 181 12.64 7.47 -3.90
C GLY A 181 11.22 6.92 -3.79
N ILE A 182 10.98 5.94 -2.90
CA ILE A 182 9.67 5.34 -2.66
C ILE A 182 8.69 6.38 -2.14
N VAL A 183 9.05 7.13 -1.09
CA VAL A 183 8.18 8.15 -0.48
C VAL A 183 7.91 9.29 -1.46
N GLY A 184 8.92 9.74 -2.19
CA GLY A 184 8.77 10.81 -3.19
C GLY A 184 7.85 10.38 -4.34
N PHE A 185 8.05 9.16 -4.86
CA PHE A 185 7.25 8.63 -5.95
C PHE A 185 5.80 8.35 -5.53
N SER A 186 5.58 7.74 -4.36
CA SER A 186 4.25 7.47 -3.82
C SER A 186 3.49 8.78 -3.58
N SER A 187 4.16 9.78 -3.00
CA SER A 187 3.58 11.10 -2.75
C SER A 187 3.22 11.82 -4.04
N ALA A 188 4.12 11.81 -5.03
CA ALA A 188 3.89 12.43 -6.33
C ALA A 188 2.69 11.80 -7.06
N TYR A 189 2.60 10.47 -7.05
CA TYR A 189 1.48 9.75 -7.64
C TYR A 189 0.14 10.09 -6.96
N GLN A 190 0.12 10.13 -5.63
CA GLN A 190 -1.07 10.49 -4.88
C GLN A 190 -1.50 11.94 -5.16
N ILE A 191 -0.57 12.89 -5.25
CA ILE A 191 -0.86 14.28 -5.63
C ILE A 191 -1.50 14.33 -7.03
N TRP A 192 -0.90 13.65 -8.01
CA TRP A 192 -1.44 13.58 -9.36
C TRP A 192 -2.87 13.03 -9.38
N ARG A 193 -3.17 12.03 -8.55
CA ARG A 193 -4.51 11.46 -8.40
C ARG A 193 -5.51 12.41 -7.74
N ILE A 194 -5.07 13.31 -6.85
CA ILE A 194 -5.95 14.27 -6.17
C ILE A 194 -6.31 15.45 -7.08
N VAL A 195 -5.39 15.85 -7.96
CA VAL A 195 -5.55 17.02 -8.85
C VAL A 195 -6.45 16.71 -10.05
N LYS A 196 -6.57 15.44 -10.45
CA LYS A 196 -7.39 14.97 -11.57
C LYS A 196 -8.78 14.51 -11.12
#